data_AF-A0A7J2XB13-F1
#
_entry.id   AF-A0A7J2XB13-F1
#
_cell.length_a   1.000
_cell.length_b   1.000
_cell.length_c   1.000
_cell.angle_alpha   90.00
_cell.angle_beta   90.00
_cell.angle_gamma   90.00
#
_symmetry.space_group_name_H-M   'P 1'
#
loop_
_entity.id
_entity.type
_entity.pdbx_description
1 polymer ?
#
loop_
_entity_poly.entity_id
_entity_poly.type
_entity_poly.pdbx_seq_one_letter_code
_entity_poly.pdbx_strand_id
1 'polypeptide(L)'
;MPYISTTWFGVFLHDGRRILKKKLFPKDPEKICGILKEISSGKVLEEEVELAKGEDVSTREERLSGIAKYSKNVPHLDIEPTDFGFDHDLLREALIMLSKDKVEEELCREDLQVIQLIKGLKELRKISNLLMERIAEW
;
A
#
# COMPACT_ATOMS: atom_id res chain seq x y z
N MET A 1 9.43 26.23 -9.74
CA MET A 1 9.93 24.94 -9.24
C MET A 1 8.84 23.93 -9.53
N PRO A 2 9.12 22.93 -10.38
CA PRO A 2 8.15 21.91 -10.70
C PRO A 2 7.88 21.02 -9.47
N TYR A 3 6.70 20.43 -9.46
CA TYR A 3 6.20 19.57 -8.40
C TYR A 3 6.07 18.14 -8.91
N ILE A 4 6.44 17.18 -8.07
CA ILE A 4 6.26 15.76 -8.35
C ILE A 4 5.11 15.21 -7.51
N SER A 5 4.18 14.54 -8.18
CA SER A 5 3.01 13.89 -7.58
C SER A 5 2.92 12.45 -8.06
N THR A 6 2.82 11.51 -7.13
CA THR A 6 2.65 10.10 -7.44
C THR A 6 1.21 9.69 -7.20
N THR A 7 0.67 8.97 -8.18
CA THR A 7 -0.69 8.40 -8.13
C THR A 7 -0.58 6.89 -8.31
N TRP A 8 -1.71 6.17 -8.17
CA TRP A 8 -1.74 4.73 -8.34
C TRP A 8 -1.49 4.26 -9.79
N PHE A 9 -1.64 5.14 -10.79
CA PHE A 9 -1.51 4.82 -12.22
C PHE A 9 -0.30 5.48 -12.90
N GLY A 10 0.47 6.28 -12.16
CA GLY A 10 1.70 6.87 -12.67
C GLY A 10 2.27 7.99 -11.83
N VAL A 11 3.43 8.47 -12.27
CA VAL A 11 4.17 9.58 -11.69
C VAL A 11 4.08 10.78 -12.63
N PHE A 12 3.77 11.94 -12.05
CA PHE A 12 3.54 13.16 -12.79
C PHE A 12 4.42 14.29 -12.27
N LEU A 13 5.05 15.00 -13.20
CA LEU A 13 5.76 16.24 -12.96
C LEU A 13 4.87 17.39 -13.46
N HIS A 14 4.55 18.35 -12.60
CA HIS A 14 3.63 19.45 -12.93
C HIS A 14 4.08 20.78 -12.35
N ASP A 15 3.78 21.89 -13.02
CA ASP A 15 4.07 23.25 -12.51
C ASP A 15 2.87 23.86 -11.73
N GLY A 16 2.05 22.99 -11.13
CA GLY A 16 0.83 23.36 -10.41
C GLY A 16 -0.40 23.70 -11.27
N ARG A 17 -0.24 23.88 -12.58
CA ARG A 17 -1.38 24.10 -13.52
C ARG A 17 -1.44 23.11 -14.67
N ARG A 18 -0.29 22.57 -15.07
CA ARG A 18 -0.14 21.70 -16.25
C ARG A 18 0.88 20.61 -15.97
N ILE A 19 0.69 19.46 -16.59
CA ILE A 19 1.63 18.34 -16.58
C ILE A 19 2.79 18.70 -17.52
N LEU A 20 4.01 18.69 -17.00
CA LEU A 20 5.26 18.87 -17.76
C LEU A 20 5.75 17.54 -18.32
N LYS A 21 5.81 16.51 -17.46
CA LYS A 21 6.25 15.15 -17.81
C LYS A 21 5.39 14.12 -17.08
N LYS A 22 5.21 12.94 -17.67
CA LYS A 22 4.48 11.82 -17.08
C LYS A 22 5.17 10.51 -17.37
N LYS A 23 5.12 9.58 -16.41
CA LYS A 23 5.48 8.17 -16.59
C LYS A 23 4.33 7.33 -16.04
N LEU A 24 3.62 6.64 -16.92
CA LEU A 24 2.46 5.82 -16.58
C LEU A 24 2.93 4.41 -16.21
N PHE A 25 2.26 3.80 -15.25
CA PHE A 25 2.53 2.42 -14.87
C PHE A 25 1.91 1.42 -15.86
N PRO A 26 2.40 0.16 -15.87
CA PRO A 26 1.77 -0.90 -16.64
C PRO A 26 0.31 -1.09 -16.23
N LYS A 27 -0.58 -1.36 -17.20
CA LYS A 27 -2.01 -1.64 -16.98
C LYS A 27 -2.23 -3.09 -16.55
N ASP A 28 -1.54 -3.48 -15.49
CA ASP A 28 -1.51 -4.85 -14.97
C ASP A 28 -1.76 -4.81 -13.46
N PRO A 29 -2.85 -5.44 -12.97
CA PRO A 29 -3.21 -5.40 -11.55
C PRO A 29 -2.08 -5.86 -10.63
N GLU A 30 -1.32 -6.89 -11.02
CA GLU A 30 -0.25 -7.46 -10.18
C GLU A 30 0.91 -6.47 -10.01
N LYS A 31 1.30 -5.81 -11.11
CA LYS A 31 2.35 -4.78 -11.08
C LYS A 31 1.91 -3.56 -10.30
N ILE A 32 0.66 -3.13 -10.46
CA ILE A 32 0.11 -2.02 -9.67
C ILE A 32 0.09 -2.38 -8.19
N CYS A 33 -0.28 -3.60 -7.83
CA CYS A 33 -0.21 -4.09 -6.45
C CYS A 33 1.21 -3.98 -5.89
N GLY A 34 2.21 -4.45 -6.65
CA GLY A 34 3.63 -4.35 -6.27
C GLY A 34 4.08 -2.90 -6.05
N ILE A 35 3.74 -2.00 -6.96
CA ILE A 35 4.05 -0.57 -6.86
C ILE A 35 3.37 0.05 -5.63
N LEU A 36 2.09 -0.24 -5.40
CA LEU A 36 1.36 0.24 -4.22
C LEU A 36 1.97 -0.31 -2.92
N LYS A 37 2.47 -1.54 -2.92
CA LYS A 37 3.19 -2.13 -1.78
C LYS A 37 4.47 -1.35 -1.50
N GLU A 38 5.26 -1.04 -2.54
CA GLU A 38 6.48 -0.24 -2.41
C GLU A 38 6.21 1.18 -1.90
N ILE A 39 5.21 1.87 -2.47
CA ILE A 39 4.76 3.20 -2.02
C ILE A 39 4.36 3.13 -0.54
N SER A 40 3.59 2.12 -0.14
CA SER A 40 3.15 1.96 1.26
C SER A 40 4.28 1.66 2.23
N SER A 41 5.36 1.04 1.75
CA SER A 41 6.58 0.78 2.53
C SER A 41 7.51 1.99 2.62
N GLY A 42 7.17 3.11 1.99
CA GLY A 42 7.98 4.33 1.97
C GLY A 42 9.19 4.27 1.03
N LYS A 43 9.25 3.28 0.12
CA LYS A 43 10.28 3.21 -0.90
C LYS A 43 10.06 4.27 -1.98
N VAL A 44 11.17 4.68 -2.60
CA VAL A 44 11.18 5.58 -3.74
C VAL A 44 11.29 4.76 -5.01
N LEU A 45 10.40 5.03 -5.97
CA LEU A 45 10.31 4.29 -7.23
C LEU A 45 11.37 4.77 -8.23
N GLU A 46 11.83 3.89 -9.11
CA GLU A 46 12.79 4.24 -10.16
C GLU A 46 12.22 5.28 -11.14
N GLU A 47 10.91 5.20 -11.42
CA GLU A 47 10.17 6.15 -12.23
C GLU A 47 10.23 7.58 -11.66
N GLU A 48 10.23 7.72 -10.34
CA GLU A 48 10.29 9.00 -9.65
C GLU A 48 11.70 9.59 -9.72
N VAL A 49 12.71 8.73 -9.53
CA VAL A 49 14.13 9.10 -9.68
C VAL A 49 14.40 9.61 -11.09
N GLU A 50 13.93 8.90 -12.11
CA GLU A 50 14.14 9.28 -13.50
C GLU A 50 13.46 10.60 -13.87
N LEU A 51 12.25 10.86 -13.37
CA LEU A 51 11.54 12.11 -13.63
C LEU A 51 12.16 13.30 -12.91
N ALA A 52 12.74 13.08 -11.73
CA ALA A 52 13.41 14.12 -10.94
C ALA A 52 14.87 14.38 -11.35
N LYS A 53 15.51 13.46 -12.10
CA LYS A 53 16.89 13.63 -12.57
C LYS A 53 17.05 14.92 -13.39
N GLY A 54 17.77 15.87 -12.82
CA GLY A 54 18.16 17.13 -13.47
C GLY A 54 17.26 18.34 -13.19
N GLU A 55 16.24 18.22 -12.33
CA GLU A 55 15.36 19.34 -11.95
C GLU A 55 15.22 19.45 -10.42
N ASP A 56 15.18 20.68 -9.90
CA ASP A 56 14.94 20.94 -8.47
C ASP A 56 13.43 20.88 -8.18
N VAL A 57 12.97 19.68 -7.84
CA VAL A 57 11.55 19.35 -7.67
C VAL A 57 11.08 19.45 -6.22
N SER A 58 9.83 19.87 -6.03
CA SER A 58 9.18 19.87 -4.71
C SER A 58 8.10 18.80 -4.62
N THR A 59 7.94 18.19 -3.45
CA THR A 59 6.95 17.13 -3.21
C THR A 59 6.18 17.35 -1.91
N ARG A 60 4.96 16.81 -1.85
CA ARG A 60 4.15 16.73 -0.62
C ARG A 60 4.42 15.45 0.16
N GLU A 61 5.04 14.46 -0.46
CA GLU A 61 5.23 13.14 0.13
C GLU A 61 6.58 13.08 0.86
N GLU A 62 6.54 12.78 2.16
CA GLU A 62 7.76 12.74 2.99
C GLU A 62 8.75 11.65 2.54
N ARG A 63 8.24 10.53 2.00
CA ARG A 63 9.06 9.45 1.43
C ARG A 63 9.98 9.92 0.30
N LEU A 64 9.58 10.97 -0.42
CA LEU A 64 10.32 11.52 -1.55
C LEU A 64 11.36 12.57 -1.16
N SER A 65 11.53 12.84 0.14
CA SER A 65 12.49 13.83 0.65
C SER A 65 13.95 13.58 0.24
N GLY A 66 14.30 12.34 -0.12
CA GLY A 66 15.64 11.99 -0.63
C GLY A 66 15.92 12.49 -2.05
N ILE A 67 14.88 12.78 -2.85
CA ILE A 67 15.01 13.17 -4.28
C ILE A 67 14.39 14.54 -4.55
N ALA A 68 13.39 14.95 -3.77
CA ALA A 68 12.67 16.19 -3.92
C ALA A 68 12.60 16.97 -2.60
N LYS A 69 12.53 18.29 -2.71
CA LYS A 69 12.38 19.16 -1.54
C LYS A 69 10.96 19.03 -0.98
N TYR A 70 10.85 18.58 0.26
CA TYR A 70 9.56 18.50 0.93
C TYR A 70 8.96 19.90 1.14
N SER A 71 7.72 20.10 0.70
CA SER A 71 6.95 21.33 0.91
C SER A 71 5.50 21.00 1.24
N LYS A 72 4.92 21.67 2.23
CA LYS A 72 3.49 21.49 2.58
C LYS A 72 2.55 22.15 1.58
N ASN A 73 3.02 23.17 0.84
CA ASN A 73 2.22 23.99 -0.08
C ASN A 73 2.42 23.57 -1.54
N VAL A 74 2.26 22.28 -1.84
CA VAL A 74 2.26 21.79 -3.23
C VAL A 74 0.84 21.93 -3.79
N PRO A 75 0.64 22.63 -4.92
CA PRO A 75 -0.66 22.73 -5.57
C PRO A 75 -1.16 21.33 -5.97
N HIS A 76 -2.41 21.01 -5.66
CA HIS A 76 -3.02 19.76 -6.10
C HIS A 76 -3.35 19.86 -7.60
N LEU A 77 -3.04 18.80 -8.34
CA LEU A 77 -3.47 18.66 -9.73
C LEU A 77 -4.50 17.52 -9.77
N ASP A 78 -5.72 17.84 -10.18
CA ASP A 78 -6.75 16.83 -10.41
C ASP A 78 -6.40 16.09 -11.70
N ILE A 79 -5.97 14.83 -11.57
CA ILE A 79 -5.63 13.95 -12.69
C ILE A 79 -6.56 12.75 -12.63
N GLU A 80 -7.47 12.62 -13.61
CA GLU A 80 -8.38 11.48 -13.66
C GLU A 80 -7.70 10.28 -14.34
N PRO A 81 -7.81 9.06 -13.78
CA PRO A 81 -7.27 7.85 -14.40
C PRO A 81 -7.87 7.54 -15.78
N THR A 82 -9.14 7.91 -15.98
CA THR A 82 -9.90 7.67 -17.22
C THR A 82 -9.28 8.38 -18.42
N ASP A 83 -8.68 9.57 -18.23
CA ASP A 83 -7.97 10.33 -19.26
C ASP A 83 -6.76 9.58 -19.85
N PHE A 84 -6.22 8.62 -19.10
CA PHE A 84 -5.07 7.80 -19.49
C PHE A 84 -5.49 6.34 -19.82
N GLY A 85 -6.79 6.08 -19.86
CA GLY A 85 -7.39 4.79 -20.14
C GLY A 85 -7.14 3.75 -19.06
N PHE A 86 -7.03 4.18 -17.80
CA PHE A 86 -7.03 3.28 -16.65
C PHE A 86 -8.46 3.15 -16.13
N ASP A 87 -8.91 1.90 -16.02
CA ASP A 87 -10.23 1.59 -15.49
C ASP A 87 -10.18 1.49 -13.95
N HIS A 88 -11.28 1.86 -13.29
CA HIS A 88 -11.42 1.72 -11.84
C HIS A 88 -11.44 0.25 -11.39
N ASP A 89 -11.87 -0.64 -12.27
CA ASP A 89 -11.84 -2.09 -12.02
C ASP A 89 -10.41 -2.58 -11.80
N LEU A 90 -9.45 -2.03 -12.55
CA LEU A 90 -8.02 -2.33 -12.40
C LEU A 90 -7.50 -1.96 -11.01
N LEU A 91 -7.88 -0.77 -10.52
CA LEU A 91 -7.50 -0.32 -9.18
C LEU A 91 -8.14 -1.21 -8.11
N ARG A 92 -9.43 -1.56 -8.28
CA ARG A 92 -10.14 -2.42 -7.34
C ARG A 92 -9.45 -3.78 -7.20
N GLU A 93 -9.08 -4.40 -8.32
CA GLU A 93 -8.37 -5.69 -8.32
C GLU A 93 -7.02 -5.59 -7.61
N ALA A 94 -6.22 -4.56 -7.92
CA ALA A 94 -4.94 -4.32 -7.26
C ALA A 94 -5.08 -4.11 -5.74
N LEU A 95 -6.10 -3.36 -5.31
CA LEU A 95 -6.38 -3.12 -3.88
C LEU A 95 -6.83 -4.39 -3.16
N ILE A 96 -7.65 -5.24 -3.80
CA ILE A 96 -8.06 -6.52 -3.22
C ILE A 96 -6.83 -7.42 -3.02
N MET A 97 -5.93 -7.49 -4.01
CA MET A 97 -4.69 -8.27 -3.89
C MET A 97 -3.80 -7.74 -2.76
N LEU A 98 -3.54 -6.42 -2.72
CA LEU A 98 -2.75 -5.80 -1.67
C LEU A 98 -3.35 -6.05 -0.27
N SER A 99 -4.67 -6.01 -0.16
CA SER A 99 -5.37 -6.25 1.11
C SER A 99 -5.25 -7.70 1.54
N LYS A 100 -5.38 -8.66 0.61
CA LYS A 100 -5.18 -10.09 0.89
C LYS A 100 -3.76 -10.35 1.39
N ASP A 101 -2.75 -9.81 0.72
CA ASP A 101 -1.35 -9.96 1.12
C ASP A 101 -1.11 -9.43 2.54
N LYS A 102 -1.64 -8.25 2.86
CA LYS A 102 -1.52 -7.66 4.21
C LYS A 102 -2.24 -8.48 5.28
N VAL A 103 -3.44 -8.99 4.96
CA VAL A 103 -4.18 -9.85 5.89
C VAL A 103 -3.43 -11.15 6.13
N GLU A 104 -2.88 -11.76 5.08
CA GLU A 104 -2.07 -12.98 5.19
C GLU A 104 -0.81 -12.74 6.04
N GLU A 105 -0.08 -11.65 5.79
CA GLU A 105 1.10 -11.25 6.56
C GLU A 105 0.76 -11.08 8.05
N GLU A 106 -0.32 -10.38 8.39
CA GLU A 106 -0.74 -10.18 9.78
C GLU A 106 -1.25 -11.46 10.45
N LEU A 107 -1.97 -12.32 9.71
CA LEU A 107 -2.43 -13.61 10.23
C LEU A 107 -1.26 -14.56 10.49
N CYS A 108 -0.21 -14.52 9.66
CA CYS A 108 0.97 -15.38 9.80
C CYS A 108 1.91 -14.95 10.93
N ARG A 109 1.64 -13.83 11.62
CA ARG A 109 2.49 -13.36 12.71
C ARG A 109 2.58 -14.39 13.84
N GLU A 110 3.82 -14.78 14.17
CA GLU A 110 4.10 -15.84 15.15
C GLU A 110 3.53 -15.53 16.54
N ASP A 111 3.59 -14.27 16.98
CA ASP A 111 3.05 -13.84 18.27
C ASP A 111 1.53 -14.05 18.35
N LEU A 112 0.81 -13.68 17.30
CA LEU A 112 -0.63 -13.92 17.19
C LEU A 112 -0.94 -15.41 17.23
N GLN A 113 -0.20 -16.23 16.47
CA GLN A 113 -0.39 -17.68 16.42
C GLN A 113 -0.18 -18.33 17.79
N VAL A 114 0.88 -17.97 18.50
CA VAL A 114 1.15 -18.45 19.88
C VAL A 114 0.04 -18.05 20.84
N ILE A 115 -0.46 -16.81 20.75
CA ILE A 115 -1.58 -16.34 21.58
C ILE A 115 -2.84 -17.18 21.32
N GLN A 116 -3.15 -17.48 20.06
CA GLN A 116 -4.32 -18.30 19.73
C GLN A 116 -4.16 -19.76 20.20
N LEU A 117 -2.96 -20.34 20.09
CA LEU A 117 -2.68 -21.68 20.61
C LEU A 117 -2.89 -21.76 22.12
N ILE A 118 -2.40 -20.79 22.89
CA ILE A 118 -2.57 -20.75 24.35
C ILE A 118 -4.05 -20.63 24.71
N LYS A 119 -4.82 -19.80 23.98
CA LYS A 119 -6.28 -19.68 24.18
C LYS A 119 -6.97 -21.01 23.90
N GLY A 120 -6.67 -21.66 22.77
CA GLY A 120 -7.21 -22.97 22.42
C GLY A 120 -6.89 -24.04 23.48
N LEU A 121 -5.66 -24.07 24.00
CA LEU A 121 -5.29 -24.99 25.08
C LEU A 121 -6.11 -24.76 26.36
N LYS A 122 -6.35 -23.49 26.73
CA LYS A 122 -7.19 -23.15 27.88
C LYS A 122 -8.64 -23.62 27.67
N GLU A 123 -9.17 -23.46 26.47
CA GLU A 123 -10.52 -23.93 26.12
C GLU A 123 -10.62 -25.46 26.19
N LEU A 124 -9.65 -26.18 25.62
CA LEU A 124 -9.58 -27.64 25.69
C LEU A 124 -9.52 -28.14 27.13
N ARG A 125 -8.73 -27.50 28.00
CA ARG A 125 -8.67 -27.85 29.42
C ARG A 125 -10.03 -27.65 30.10
N LYS A 126 -10.73 -26.55 29.80
CA LYS A 126 -12.07 -26.27 30.33
C LYS A 126 -13.06 -27.35 29.90
N ILE A 127 -13.05 -27.73 28.62
CA ILE A 127 -13.91 -28.78 28.06
C ILE A 127 -13.58 -30.13 28.71
N SER A 128 -12.29 -30.47 28.84
CA SER A 128 -11.85 -31.71 29.49
C SER A 128 -12.40 -31.85 30.91
N ASN A 129 -12.28 -30.79 31.72
CA ASN A 129 -12.82 -30.79 33.08
C ASN A 129 -14.34 -31.00 33.11
N LEU A 130 -15.08 -30.27 32.26
CA LEU A 130 -16.53 -30.42 32.15
C LEU A 130 -16.94 -31.85 31.77
N LEU A 131 -16.20 -32.46 30.84
CA LEU A 131 -16.43 -33.85 30.43
C LEU A 131 -16.12 -34.84 31.56
N MET A 132 -15.04 -34.63 32.31
CA MET A 132 -14.70 -35.46 33.47
C MET A 132 -15.77 -35.39 34.55
N GLU A 133 -16.28 -34.19 34.86
CA GLU A 133 -17.40 -34.01 35.79
C GLU A 133 -18.64 -34.79 35.32
N ARG A 134 -18.98 -34.69 34.04
CA ARG A 134 -20.13 -35.40 33.47
C ARG A 134 -19.98 -36.92 33.49
N ILE A 135 -18.78 -37.42 33.20
CA ILE A 135 -18.48 -38.86 33.26
C ILE A 135 -18.56 -39.38 34.69
N ALA A 136 -18.15 -38.59 35.69
CA ALA A 136 -18.21 -38.99 37.08
C ALA A 136 -19.65 -39.05 37.65
N GLU A 137 -20.57 -38.27 37.08
CA GLU A 137 -22.00 -38.30 37.44
C GLU A 137 -22.80 -39.42 36.77
N TRP A 138 -22.28 -40.02 35.69
CA TRP A 138 -22.90 -41.13 34.95
C TRP A 138 -22.63 -42.48 35.62
#